data_AF-A0A679JRC9-F1
#
_entry.id   AF-A0A679JRC9-F1
#
_cell.length_a   1.000
_cell.length_b   1.000
_cell.length_c   1.000
_cell.angle_alpha   90.00
_cell.angle_beta   90.00
_cell.angle_gamma   90.00
#
_symmetry.space_group_name_H-M   'P 1'
#
loop_
_entity.id
_entity.type
_entity.pdbx_description
1 polymer ?
#
loop_
_entity_poly.entity_id
_entity_poly.type
_entity_poly.pdbx_seq_one_letter_code
_entity_poly.pdbx_strand_id
1 'polypeptide(L)'
;MGISARDLLRRKGTPYEQLGLHDPKWTDDQLIGIMLEHPILINRPIVVTPLGTRLCRPSETVLDILPNADIGAFTKEDGEIIPAREKK
;
A
#
# COMPACT_ATOMS: atom_id res chain seq x y z
N MET A 1 5.45 2.33 -8.37
CA MET A 1 5.17 1.53 -7.15
C MET A 1 6.33 0.63 -6.78
N GLY A 2 7.00 -0.06 -7.72
CA GLY A 2 8.32 -0.66 -7.46
C GLY A 2 8.37 -1.77 -6.41
N ILE A 3 7.25 -2.43 -6.15
CA ILE A 3 7.11 -3.56 -5.22
C ILE A 3 6.69 -4.81 -6.00
N SER A 4 6.94 -6.00 -5.45
CA SER A 4 6.47 -7.26 -6.06
C SER A 4 4.96 -7.44 -5.89
N ALA A 5 4.35 -8.35 -6.65
CA ALA A 5 2.94 -8.71 -6.47
C ALA A 5 2.70 -9.30 -5.06
N ARG A 6 3.69 -10.02 -4.54
CA ARG A 6 3.65 -10.62 -3.20
C ARG A 6 3.64 -9.56 -2.08
N ASP A 7 4.39 -8.46 -2.24
CA ASP A 7 4.39 -7.35 -1.29
C ASP A 7 3.03 -6.61 -1.24
N LEU A 8 2.26 -6.71 -2.33
CA LEU A 8 0.92 -6.11 -2.42
C LEU A 8 -0.16 -6.94 -1.72
N LEU A 9 0.12 -8.19 -1.34
CA LEU A 9 -0.89 -9.06 -0.72
C LEU A 9 -1.22 -8.61 0.70
N ARG A 10 -2.51 -8.42 0.94
CA ARG A 10 -3.08 -8.24 2.26
C ARG A 10 -3.23 -9.60 2.93
N ARG A 11 -2.65 -9.77 4.11
CA ARG A 11 -2.74 -11.02 4.89
C ARG A 11 -3.97 -11.03 5.81
N LYS A 12 -4.06 -10.05 6.72
CA LYS A 12 -5.09 -10.02 7.77
C LYS A 12 -6.49 -9.76 7.24
N GLY A 13 -7.44 -10.61 7.64
CA GLY A 13 -8.86 -10.51 7.28
C GLY A 13 -9.14 -10.84 5.81
N THR A 14 -8.38 -11.77 5.24
CA THR A 14 -8.46 -12.17 3.83
C THR A 14 -8.29 -13.70 3.70
N PRO A 15 -8.60 -14.30 2.53
CA PRO A 15 -8.37 -15.73 2.31
C PRO A 15 -6.89 -16.10 2.07
N TYR A 16 -5.92 -15.21 2.33
CA TYR A 16 -4.48 -15.42 2.07
C TYR A 16 -3.94 -16.76 2.61
N GLU A 17 -4.27 -17.12 3.85
CA GLU A 17 -3.82 -18.38 4.46
C GLU A 17 -4.59 -19.58 3.92
N GLN A 18 -5.90 -19.43 3.70
CA GLN A 18 -6.78 -20.49 3.17
C GLN A 18 -6.37 -20.91 1.75
N LEU A 19 -5.89 -19.95 0.95
CA LEU A 19 -5.40 -20.16 -0.41
C LEU A 19 -3.90 -20.54 -0.45
N GLY A 20 -3.22 -20.60 0.69
CA GLY A 20 -1.80 -20.96 0.76
C GLY A 20 -0.88 -19.99 0.00
N LEU A 21 -1.18 -18.69 0.03
CA LEU A 21 -0.43 -17.69 -0.75
C LEU A 21 0.96 -17.37 -0.18
N HIS A 22 1.29 -17.91 1.01
CA HIS A 22 2.65 -17.84 1.56
C HIS A 22 3.65 -18.69 0.78
N ASP A 23 3.18 -19.69 0.02
CA ASP A 23 4.03 -20.62 -0.72
C ASP A 23 4.85 -19.87 -1.79
N PRO A 24 6.19 -20.01 -1.82
CA PRO A 24 7.03 -19.34 -2.81
C PRO A 24 6.81 -19.86 -4.25
N LYS A 25 6.06 -20.95 -4.45
CA LYS A 25 5.73 -21.46 -5.79
C LYS A 25 4.94 -20.48 -6.66
N TRP A 26 4.17 -19.59 -6.04
CA TRP A 26 3.30 -18.67 -6.77
C TRP A 26 4.13 -17.59 -7.47
N THR A 27 3.97 -17.49 -8.78
CA THR A 27 4.59 -16.43 -9.59
C THR A 27 3.82 -15.12 -9.43
N ASP A 28 4.45 -13.99 -9.78
CA ASP A 28 3.80 -12.68 -9.72
C ASP A 28 2.51 -12.64 -10.56
N ASP A 29 2.52 -13.21 -11.77
CA ASP A 29 1.33 -13.25 -12.63
C ASP A 29 0.18 -14.05 -12.02
N GLN A 30 0.48 -15.18 -11.36
CA GLN A 30 -0.53 -15.98 -10.66
C GLN A 30 -1.10 -15.22 -9.47
N LEU A 31 -0.25 -14.56 -8.68
CA LEU A 31 -0.70 -13.74 -7.57
C LEU A 31 -1.58 -12.58 -8.05
N ILE A 32 -1.24 -11.96 -9.18
CA ILE A 32 -2.07 -10.92 -9.81
C ILE A 32 -3.43 -11.49 -10.23
N GLY A 33 -3.45 -12.65 -10.88
CA GLY A 33 -4.71 -13.34 -11.23
C GLY A 33 -5.59 -13.59 -9.99
N ILE A 34 -5.01 -14.11 -8.92
CA ILE A 34 -5.71 -14.38 -7.66
C ILE A 34 -6.20 -13.06 -7.00
N MET A 35 -5.43 -11.98 -7.09
CA MET A 35 -5.87 -10.65 -6.61
C MET A 35 -7.05 -10.09 -7.41
N LEU A 36 -7.11 -10.37 -8.72
CA LEU A 36 -8.26 -9.98 -9.55
C LEU A 36 -9.51 -10.78 -9.20
N GLU A 37 -9.37 -12.08 -8.92
CA GLU A 37 -10.46 -12.94 -8.46
C GLU A 37 -10.93 -12.61 -7.04
N HIS A 38 -9.99 -12.23 -6.16
CA HIS A 38 -10.25 -11.87 -4.77
C HIS A 38 -9.68 -10.48 -4.43
N PRO A 39 -10.34 -9.38 -4.82
CA PRO A 39 -9.82 -8.01 -4.63
C PRO A 39 -9.52 -7.64 -3.16
N ILE A 40 -10.12 -8.35 -2.21
CA ILE A 40 -9.83 -8.21 -0.77
C ILE A 40 -8.36 -8.51 -0.42
N LEU A 41 -7.66 -9.29 -1.27
CA LEU A 41 -6.24 -9.58 -1.15
C LEU A 41 -5.35 -8.41 -1.54
N ILE A 42 -5.88 -7.36 -2.17
CA ILE A 42 -5.09 -6.19 -2.54
C ILE A 42 -4.95 -5.30 -1.30
N ASN A 43 -3.71 -5.07 -0.86
CA ASN A 43 -3.43 -4.20 0.29
C ASN A 43 -3.75 -2.73 -0.03
N ARG A 44 -4.14 -1.96 0.99
CA ARG A 44 -4.75 -0.64 0.81
C ARG A 44 -4.23 0.42 1.80
N PRO A 45 -4.26 1.71 1.43
CA PRO A 45 -4.65 2.25 0.12
C PRO A 45 -3.51 2.26 -0.90
N ILE A 46 -3.83 2.06 -2.18
CA ILE A 46 -2.94 2.38 -3.31
C ILE A 46 -3.35 3.77 -3.82
N VAL A 47 -2.39 4.67 -3.93
CA VAL A 47 -2.62 6.04 -4.38
C VAL A 47 -1.83 6.30 -5.66
N VAL A 48 -2.47 6.93 -6.64
CA VAL A 48 -1.90 7.32 -7.93
C VAL A 48 -1.97 8.84 -8.05
N THR A 49 -0.87 9.48 -8.40
CA THR A 49 -0.76 10.90 -8.70
C THR A 49 0.11 11.11 -9.93
N PRO A 50 0.22 12.34 -10.47
CA PRO A 50 1.18 12.64 -11.54
C PRO A 50 2.65 12.41 -11.14
N LEU A 51 2.98 12.39 -9.84
CA LEU A 51 4.34 12.17 -9.34
C LEU A 51 4.67 10.67 -9.15
N GLY A 52 3.66 9.80 -9.19
CA GLY A 52 3.85 8.35 -9.15
C GLY A 52 2.72 7.60 -8.44
N THR A 53 2.99 6.33 -8.16
CA THR A 53 2.06 5.39 -7.52
C THR A 53 2.71 4.69 -6.34
N ARG A 54 2.03 4.66 -5.19
CA ARG A 54 2.50 3.98 -3.97
C ARG A 54 1.38 3.21 -3.26
N LEU A 55 1.77 2.12 -2.60
CA LEU A 55 1.00 1.51 -1.52
C LEU A 55 1.28 2.32 -0.24
N CYS A 56 0.30 3.09 0.22
CA CYS A 56 0.51 4.05 1.29
C CYS A 56 0.36 3.39 2.68
N ARG A 57 1.34 2.55 3.04
CA ARG A 57 1.44 1.89 4.34
C ARG A 57 2.86 2.06 4.90
N PRO A 58 3.08 2.98 5.85
CA PRO A 58 2.08 3.77 6.58
C PRO A 58 1.48 4.93 5.76
N SER A 59 0.38 5.55 6.22
CA SER A 59 -0.45 6.46 5.42
C SER A 59 0.28 7.72 4.94
N GLU A 60 1.18 8.25 5.77
CA GLU A 60 2.03 9.42 5.50
C GLU A 60 2.98 9.26 4.31
N THR A 61 3.24 8.02 3.84
CA THR A 61 4.01 7.79 2.62
C THR A 61 3.34 8.36 1.36
N VAL A 62 2.05 8.72 1.44
CA VAL A 62 1.37 9.47 0.38
C VAL A 62 2.01 10.83 0.10
N LEU A 63 2.63 11.46 1.12
CA LEU A 63 3.31 12.75 1.00
C LEU A 63 4.48 12.71 0.01
N ASP A 64 5.04 11.53 -0.29
CA ASP A 64 6.10 11.36 -1.30
C ASP A 64 5.61 11.57 -2.73
N ILE A 65 4.31 11.47 -2.96
CA ILE A 65 3.71 11.52 -4.29
C ILE A 65 2.63 12.59 -4.42
N LEU A 66 2.31 13.34 -3.36
CA LEU A 66 1.35 14.44 -3.48
C LEU A 66 1.98 15.67 -4.16
N PRO A 67 1.33 16.24 -5.20
CA PRO A 67 1.78 17.49 -5.82
C PRO A 67 1.86 18.67 -4.84
N ASN A 68 1.06 18.63 -3.78
CA ASN A 68 0.98 19.61 -2.70
C ASN A 68 1.33 18.98 -1.35
N ALA A 69 2.50 18.35 -1.24
CA ALA A 69 2.93 17.63 -0.03
C ALA A 69 3.13 18.52 1.23
N ASP A 70 3.25 19.85 1.05
CA ASP A 70 3.43 20.82 2.14
C ASP A 70 2.09 21.15 2.83
N ILE A 71 1.54 20.17 3.56
CA ILE A 71 0.25 20.31 4.27
C ILE A 71 0.38 20.73 5.75
N GLY A 72 1.61 20.96 6.23
CA GLY A 72 1.89 21.19 7.65
C GLY A 72 1.86 19.89 8.48
N ALA A 73 1.77 20.03 9.80
CA ALA A 73 1.58 18.89 10.68
C ALA A 73 0.13 18.39 10.61
N PHE A 74 -0.08 17.07 10.72
CA PHE A 74 -1.41 16.48 10.79
C PHE A 74 -1.46 15.35 11.81
N THR A 75 -2.66 15.10 12.34
CA THR A 75 -2.90 14.08 13.35
C THR A 75 -3.71 12.94 12.74
N LYS A 76 -3.23 11.72 12.89
CA LYS A 76 -3.95 10.50 12.48
C LYS A 76 -5.12 10.23 13.44
N GLU A 77 -6.03 9.35 13.03
CA GLU A 77 -7.22 8.99 13.83
C GLU A 77 -6.87 8.34 15.18
N ASP A 78 -5.70 7.69 15.28
CA ASP A 78 -5.17 7.09 16.51
C ASP A 78 -4.41 8.09 17.41
N GLY A 79 -4.36 9.36 17.02
CA GLY A 79 -3.69 10.43 17.76
C GLY A 79 -2.20 10.59 17.44
N GLU A 80 -1.63 9.76 16.56
CA GLU A 80 -0.25 9.92 16.11
C GLU A 80 -0.10 11.26 15.35
N ILE A 81 0.85 12.09 15.78
CA ILE A 81 1.15 13.38 15.16
C ILE A 81 2.28 13.18 14.15
N ILE A 82 2.00 13.50 12.88
CA ILE A 82 3.00 13.56 11.83
C ILE A 82 3.46 15.02 11.68
N PRO A 83 4.75 15.31 11.93
CA PRO A 83 5.25 16.68 11.84
C PRO A 83 5.26 17.17 10.39
N ALA A 84 5.27 18.49 10.23
CA ALA A 84 5.46 19.10 8.92
C ALA A 84 6.80 18.64 8.32
N ARG A 85 6.83 18.40 6.99
CA ARG A 85 8.07 18.11 6.28
C ARG A 85 9.01 19.32 6.35
N GLU A 86 10.29 19.07 6.63
CA GLU A 86 11.32 20.08 6.47
C GLU A 86 11.45 20.43 4.98
N LYS A 87 11.38 21.72 4.66
CA LYS A 87 11.65 22.20 3.31
C LYS A 87 13.14 21.99 3.03
N LYS A 88 13.47 21.17 2.03
CA LYS A 88 14.82 21.11 1.47
C LYS A 88 15.12 22.34 0.62
#